data_AF-A0A1M7YY90-F1
#
_entry.id   AF-A0A1M7YY90-F1
#
_cell.length_a   1.000
_cell.length_b   1.000
_cell.length_c   1.000
_cell.angle_alpha   90.00
_cell.angle_beta   90.00
_cell.angle_gamma   90.00
#
_symmetry.space_group_name_H-M   'P 1'
#
loop_
_entity.id
_entity.type
_entity.pdbx_description
1 polymer ?
#
loop_
_entity_poly.entity_id
_entity_poly.type
_entity_poly.pdbx_seq_one_letter_code
_entity_poly.pdbx_strand_id
1 'polypeptide(L)'
;MKLKYIILAFTIITTGNVFICQAQNYQPLDKLQGIYKYSFPNALINNTQYTSENHFMLMRTSPDTAYFETHLEWANGHQCDLSGIAKVKSPRVLTYTTSSIMEKICTFNINLEKDKFIFHDSNGACRLISCGSRGMLDDVEFKYNTQRKISPEIVKKSADFKRAISEYKRSN
;
A
#
# COMPACT_ATOMS: atom_id res chain seq x y z
N MET A 1 -7.59 -57.70 61.54
CA MET A 1 -7.58 -56.27 61.16
C MET A 1 -7.20 -56.18 59.68
N LYS A 2 -8.16 -55.90 58.77
CA LYS A 2 -7.95 -55.95 57.31
C LYS A 2 -7.49 -54.59 56.79
N LEU A 3 -6.26 -54.50 56.30
CA LEU A 3 -5.68 -53.29 55.71
C LEU A 3 -6.06 -53.23 54.22
N LYS A 4 -6.86 -52.23 53.83
CA LYS A 4 -7.23 -51.95 52.43
C LYS A 4 -6.16 -51.04 51.82
N TYR A 5 -5.51 -51.48 50.75
CA TYR A 5 -4.63 -50.66 49.93
C TYR A 5 -5.46 -49.88 48.90
N ILE A 6 -5.35 -48.55 48.92
CA ILE A 6 -5.91 -47.65 47.92
C ILE A 6 -4.82 -47.40 46.87
N ILE A 7 -5.04 -47.85 45.65
CA ILE A 7 -4.18 -47.55 44.50
C ILE A 7 -4.62 -46.19 43.95
N LEU A 8 -3.78 -45.16 44.15
CA LEU A 8 -3.95 -43.87 43.48
C LEU A 8 -3.37 -43.96 42.05
N ALA A 9 -4.23 -43.90 41.04
CA ALA A 9 -3.80 -43.75 39.66
C ALA A 9 -3.49 -42.27 39.37
N PHE A 10 -2.21 -41.95 39.14
CA PHE A 10 -1.77 -40.64 38.67
C PHE A 10 -1.96 -40.55 37.16
N THR A 11 -2.95 -39.80 36.69
CA THR A 11 -3.10 -39.47 35.26
C THR A 11 -2.24 -38.24 34.95
N ILE A 12 -1.13 -38.45 34.25
CA ILE A 12 -0.25 -37.36 33.78
C ILE A 12 -0.90 -36.76 32.53
N ILE A 13 -1.48 -35.57 32.67
CA ILE A 13 -1.98 -34.78 31.53
C ILE A 13 -0.80 -33.97 30.99
N THR A 14 -0.16 -34.44 29.92
CA THR A 14 0.84 -33.67 29.18
C THR A 14 0.15 -32.56 28.38
N THR A 15 0.19 -31.32 28.87
CA THR A 15 -0.26 -30.14 28.12
C THR A 15 0.76 -29.82 27.03
N GLY A 16 0.61 -30.40 25.85
CA GLY A 16 1.35 -29.98 24.66
C GLY A 16 0.90 -28.58 24.26
N ASN A 17 1.80 -27.60 24.32
CA ASN A 17 1.56 -26.27 23.76
C ASN A 17 1.49 -26.39 22.23
N VAL A 18 0.27 -26.40 21.70
CA VAL A 18 0.05 -26.29 20.25
C VAL A 18 0.28 -24.84 19.86
N PHE A 19 1.41 -24.56 19.20
CA PHE A 19 1.64 -23.29 18.54
C PHE A 19 0.70 -23.19 17.32
N ILE A 20 -0.44 -22.53 17.51
CA ILE A 20 -1.32 -22.16 16.42
C ILE A 20 -0.61 -21.03 15.66
N CYS A 21 -0.02 -21.33 14.51
CA CYS A 21 0.34 -20.32 13.52
C CYS A 21 -0.95 -19.61 13.10
N GLN A 22 -1.21 -18.45 13.70
CA GLN A 22 -2.26 -17.55 13.23
C GLN A 22 -1.84 -17.05 11.85
N ALA A 23 -2.36 -17.68 10.80
CA ALA A 23 -2.28 -17.13 9.46
C ALA A 23 -3.03 -15.80 9.49
N GLN A 24 -2.28 -14.70 9.57
CA GLN A 24 -2.85 -13.37 9.58
C GLN A 24 -3.52 -13.15 8.21
N ASN A 25 -4.84 -12.94 8.22
CA ASN A 25 -5.65 -12.78 7.01
C ASN A 25 -5.37 -11.42 6.38
N TYR A 26 -4.43 -11.38 5.43
CA TYR A 26 -4.22 -10.22 4.57
C TYR A 26 -5.12 -10.32 3.34
N GLN A 27 -5.52 -9.17 2.81
CA GLN A 27 -6.29 -9.12 1.56
C GLN A 27 -5.38 -9.53 0.39
N PRO A 28 -5.76 -10.53 -0.42
CA PRO A 28 -5.03 -10.85 -1.64
C PRO A 28 -4.97 -9.62 -2.55
N LEU A 29 -3.83 -9.38 -3.21
CA LEU A 29 -3.63 -8.23 -4.10
C LEU A 29 -4.71 -8.11 -5.18
N ASP A 30 -5.22 -9.23 -5.70
CA ASP A 30 -6.30 -9.25 -6.71
C ASP A 30 -7.61 -8.65 -6.19
N LYS A 31 -7.87 -8.73 -4.88
CA LYS A 31 -9.04 -8.12 -4.24
C LYS A 31 -8.86 -6.61 -4.04
N LEU A 32 -7.62 -6.14 -4.02
CA LEU A 32 -7.23 -4.74 -3.82
C LEU A 32 -7.07 -3.95 -5.12
N GLN A 33 -7.36 -4.55 -6.27
CA GLN A 33 -7.31 -3.86 -7.54
C GLN A 33 -8.47 -2.87 -7.68
N GLY A 34 -8.17 -1.60 -7.91
CA GLY A 34 -9.18 -0.56 -8.05
C GLY A 34 -8.61 0.84 -7.93
N ILE A 35 -9.51 1.80 -7.92
CA ILE A 35 -9.23 3.19 -7.58
C ILE A 35 -9.90 3.54 -6.24
N TYR A 36 -9.15 4.21 -5.39
CA TYR A 36 -9.52 4.63 -4.04
C TYR A 36 -9.52 6.14 -4.03
N LYS A 37 -10.57 6.75 -3.50
CA LYS A 37 -10.76 8.20 -3.55
C LYS A 37 -11.26 8.73 -2.21
N TYR A 38 -10.85 9.93 -1.87
CA TYR A 38 -11.54 10.75 -0.88
C TYR A 38 -11.41 12.22 -1.25
N SER A 39 -12.46 12.98 -0.95
CA SER A 39 -12.51 14.41 -1.22
C SER A 39 -12.53 15.19 0.08
N PHE A 40 -11.97 16.39 0.06
CA PHE A 40 -11.93 17.28 1.21
C PHE A 40 -12.10 18.74 0.75
N PRO A 41 -12.68 19.61 1.61
CA PRO A 41 -12.80 21.02 1.29
C PRO A 41 -11.41 21.68 1.27
N ASN A 42 -11.20 22.58 0.33
CA ASN A 42 -9.97 23.33 0.15
C ASN A 42 -10.28 24.78 -0.23
N ALA A 43 -9.30 25.66 -0.08
CA ALA A 43 -9.47 27.09 -0.36
C ALA A 43 -8.22 27.71 -0.99
N LEU A 44 -8.44 28.61 -1.95
CA LEU A 44 -7.40 29.45 -2.51
C LEU A 44 -7.03 30.61 -1.56
N ILE A 45 -5.92 31.30 -1.83
CA ILE A 45 -5.45 32.47 -1.07
C ILE A 45 -6.49 33.62 -1.07
N ASN A 46 -7.34 33.69 -2.09
CA ASN A 46 -8.45 34.65 -2.17
C ASN A 46 -9.75 34.15 -1.48
N ASN A 47 -9.66 33.10 -0.67
CA ASN A 47 -10.75 32.42 0.03
C ASN A 47 -11.80 31.71 -0.85
N THR A 48 -11.58 31.60 -2.17
CA THR A 48 -12.45 30.79 -3.03
C THR A 48 -12.40 29.32 -2.58
N GLN A 49 -13.56 28.79 -2.20
CA GLN A 49 -13.72 27.40 -1.77
C GLN A 49 -13.80 26.47 -2.99
N TYR A 50 -13.15 25.33 -2.91
CA TYR A 50 -13.27 24.24 -3.88
C TYR A 50 -13.11 22.89 -3.19
N THR A 51 -13.42 21.81 -3.91
CA THR A 51 -13.23 20.45 -3.40
C THR A 51 -11.99 19.85 -4.06
N SER A 52 -11.02 19.46 -3.24
CA SER A 52 -9.88 18.66 -3.68
C SER A 52 -10.21 17.17 -3.61
N GLU A 53 -9.56 16.37 -4.45
CA GLU A 53 -9.72 14.91 -4.45
C GLU A 53 -8.36 14.21 -4.48
N ASN A 54 -8.09 13.41 -3.45
CA ASN A 54 -6.97 12.49 -3.45
C ASN A 54 -7.41 11.16 -4.04
N HIS A 55 -6.58 10.58 -4.88
CA HIS A 55 -6.83 9.26 -5.43
C HIS A 55 -5.59 8.39 -5.50
N PHE A 56 -5.81 7.10 -5.29
CA PHE A 56 -4.81 6.05 -5.44
C PHE A 56 -5.40 4.95 -6.29
N MET A 57 -4.67 4.50 -7.29
CA MET A 57 -5.04 3.37 -8.14
C MET A 57 -4.00 2.27 -7.99
N LEU A 58 -4.48 1.04 -7.93
CA LEU A 58 -3.66 -0.16 -7.90
C LEU A 58 -4.21 -1.18 -8.90
N MET A 59 -3.33 -1.72 -9.74
CA MET A 59 -3.67 -2.77 -10.71
C MET A 59 -2.55 -3.79 -10.77
N ARG A 60 -2.88 -5.07 -10.60
CA ARG A 60 -1.87 -6.13 -10.71
C ARG A 60 -1.40 -6.26 -12.16
N THR A 61 -0.09 -6.38 -12.36
CA THR A 61 0.53 -6.50 -13.69
C THR A 61 1.16 -7.88 -13.93
N SER A 62 1.63 -8.55 -12.88
CA SER A 62 2.16 -9.92 -12.92
C SER A 62 1.98 -10.59 -11.55
N PRO A 63 2.40 -11.86 -11.35
CA PRO A 63 2.38 -12.48 -10.04
C PRO A 63 3.15 -11.70 -8.96
N ASP A 64 4.21 -11.00 -9.35
CA ASP A 64 5.20 -10.32 -8.50
C ASP A 64 5.25 -8.79 -8.69
N THR A 65 4.36 -8.20 -9.51
CA THR A 65 4.32 -6.75 -9.74
C THR A 65 2.90 -6.19 -9.81
N ALA A 66 2.78 -4.91 -9.48
CA ALA A 66 1.57 -4.11 -9.67
C ALA A 66 1.90 -2.72 -10.21
N TYR A 67 1.07 -2.22 -11.11
CA TYR A 67 1.01 -0.81 -11.43
C TYR A 67 0.30 -0.05 -10.32
N PHE A 68 0.84 1.10 -9.97
CA PHE A 68 0.17 2.04 -9.08
C PHE A 68 0.24 3.47 -9.65
N GLU A 69 -0.69 4.29 -9.21
CA GLU A 69 -0.76 5.71 -9.50
C GLU A 69 -1.37 6.41 -8.29
N THR A 70 -0.78 7.54 -7.87
CA THR A 70 -1.33 8.38 -6.82
C THR A 70 -1.31 9.83 -7.27
N HIS A 71 -2.40 10.52 -6.95
CA HIS A 71 -2.55 11.96 -7.00
C HIS A 71 -3.00 12.43 -5.63
N LEU A 72 -2.22 13.31 -5.02
CA LEU A 72 -2.51 13.87 -3.71
C LEU A 72 -2.52 15.38 -3.80
N GLU A 73 -3.62 15.99 -3.43
CA GLU A 73 -3.75 17.40 -3.15
C GLU A 73 -3.58 17.67 -1.65
N TRP A 74 -3.10 18.88 -1.35
CA TRP A 74 -2.93 19.39 0.00
C TRP A 74 -3.69 20.72 0.16
N ALA A 75 -4.13 21.03 1.38
CA ALA A 75 -4.91 22.23 1.69
C ALA A 75 -4.18 23.57 1.41
N ASN A 76 -2.89 23.50 1.10
CA ASN A 76 -2.04 24.63 0.75
C ASN A 76 -1.76 24.72 -0.77
N GLY A 77 -2.54 24.01 -1.59
CA GLY A 77 -2.45 24.04 -3.06
C GLY A 77 -1.29 23.23 -3.64
N HIS A 78 -0.58 22.45 -2.83
CA HIS A 78 0.46 21.56 -3.31
C HIS A 78 -0.12 20.22 -3.77
N GLN A 79 0.56 19.60 -4.74
CA GLN A 79 0.15 18.35 -5.33
C GLN A 79 1.32 17.36 -5.36
N CYS A 80 1.01 16.08 -5.24
CA CYS A 80 1.94 14.99 -5.47
C CYS A 80 1.40 14.04 -6.53
N ASP A 81 2.20 13.79 -7.57
CA ASP A 81 1.90 12.82 -8.62
C ASP A 81 3.01 11.76 -8.68
N LEU A 82 2.67 10.50 -8.41
CA LEU A 82 3.62 9.39 -8.50
C LEU A 82 2.94 8.15 -9.08
N SER A 83 3.54 7.57 -10.10
CA SER A 83 3.09 6.31 -10.66
C SER A 83 4.26 5.47 -11.17
N GLY A 84 4.08 4.15 -11.14
CA GLY A 84 5.15 3.22 -11.42
C GLY A 84 4.73 1.76 -11.33
N ILE A 85 5.70 0.87 -11.52
CA ILE A 85 5.54 -0.57 -11.29
C ILE A 85 6.21 -0.92 -9.96
N ALA A 86 5.41 -1.28 -8.97
CA ALA A 86 5.87 -1.75 -7.67
C ALA A 86 6.06 -3.27 -7.68
N LYS A 87 7.15 -3.75 -7.07
CA LYS A 87 7.42 -5.18 -6.84
C LYS A 87 6.75 -5.64 -5.54
N VAL A 88 6.16 -6.83 -5.54
CA VAL A 88 5.66 -7.49 -4.33
C VAL A 88 6.86 -7.95 -3.50
N LYS A 89 7.15 -7.28 -2.38
CA LYS A 89 8.22 -7.68 -1.45
C LYS A 89 7.75 -8.72 -0.44
N SER A 90 6.50 -8.61 -0.02
CA SER A 90 5.83 -9.55 0.87
C SER A 90 4.32 -9.47 0.63
N PRO A 91 3.50 -10.35 1.24
CA PRO A 91 2.04 -10.21 1.19
C PRO A 91 1.51 -8.87 1.72
N ARG A 92 2.34 -8.08 2.42
CA ARG A 92 1.98 -6.81 3.04
C ARG A 92 2.63 -5.58 2.43
N VAL A 93 3.59 -5.74 1.52
CA VAL A 93 4.42 -4.61 1.07
C VAL A 93 4.65 -4.70 -0.42
N LEU A 94 4.25 -3.63 -1.12
CA LEU A 94 4.67 -3.36 -2.49
C LEU A 94 5.74 -2.27 -2.44
N THR A 95 6.82 -2.43 -3.20
CA THR A 95 7.92 -1.45 -3.23
C THR A 95 8.20 -1.00 -4.65
N TYR A 96 8.16 0.31 -4.86
CA TYR A 96 8.64 0.99 -6.06
C TYR A 96 10.00 1.62 -5.80
N THR A 97 10.89 1.52 -6.78
CA THR A 97 12.22 2.14 -6.74
C THR A 97 12.57 2.78 -8.07
N THR A 98 13.22 3.94 -8.03
CA THR A 98 13.78 4.59 -9.23
C THR A 98 15.26 4.23 -9.41
N SER A 99 15.84 4.58 -10.56
CA SER A 99 17.29 4.82 -10.63
C SER A 99 17.67 5.99 -9.71
N SER A 100 18.97 6.12 -9.42
CA SER A 100 19.46 7.27 -8.64
C SER A 100 19.16 8.59 -9.37
N ILE A 101 18.53 9.53 -8.67
CA ILE A 101 18.23 10.89 -9.11
C ILE A 101 18.83 11.82 -8.04
N MET A 102 19.75 12.70 -8.44
CA MET A 102 20.48 13.57 -7.50
C MET A 102 21.11 12.79 -6.34
N GLU A 103 21.76 11.67 -6.66
CA GLU A 103 22.39 10.77 -5.69
C GLU A 103 21.42 10.10 -4.70
N LYS A 104 20.11 10.18 -4.96
CA LYS A 104 19.06 9.57 -4.13
C LYS A 104 18.22 8.59 -4.94
N ILE A 105 17.91 7.45 -4.34
CA ILE A 105 16.96 6.49 -4.91
C ILE A 105 15.63 6.72 -4.22
N CYS A 106 14.58 7.08 -4.98
CA CYS A 106 13.22 7.04 -4.46
C CYS A 106 12.88 5.58 -4.10
N THR A 107 12.55 5.32 -2.85
CA THR A 107 12.04 4.03 -2.37
C THR A 107 10.68 4.25 -1.74
N PHE A 108 9.64 3.89 -2.48
CA PHE A 108 8.25 4.08 -2.08
C PHE A 108 7.64 2.73 -1.71
N ASN A 109 7.18 2.60 -0.46
CA ASN A 109 6.47 1.43 0.02
C ASN A 109 4.98 1.72 0.13
N ILE A 110 4.18 0.79 -0.37
CA ILE A 110 2.74 0.74 -0.17
C ILE A 110 2.48 -0.44 0.76
N ASN A 111 2.20 -0.13 2.02
CA ASN A 111 1.89 -1.11 3.03
C ASN A 111 0.40 -1.50 2.94
N LEU A 112 0.15 -2.80 2.87
CA LEU A 112 -1.15 -3.43 2.79
C LEU A 112 -1.54 -3.85 4.21
N GLU A 113 -2.25 -2.97 4.91
CA GLU A 113 -2.72 -3.23 6.27
C GLU A 113 -4.06 -3.98 6.25
N LYS A 114 -4.68 -4.16 7.42
CA LYS A 114 -5.93 -4.92 7.56
C LYS A 114 -7.07 -4.35 6.70
N ASP A 115 -7.18 -3.02 6.62
CA ASP A 115 -8.32 -2.31 6.03
C ASP A 115 -7.94 -1.07 5.22
N LYS A 116 -6.63 -0.83 5.00
CA LYS A 116 -6.12 0.37 4.31
C LYS A 116 -4.75 0.16 3.68
N PHE A 117 -4.42 1.04 2.76
CA PHE A 117 -3.05 1.29 2.33
C PHE A 117 -2.43 2.36 3.20
N ILE A 118 -1.14 2.23 3.49
CA ILE A 118 -0.32 3.30 4.09
C ILE A 118 0.92 3.49 3.22
N PHE A 119 1.21 4.73 2.89
CA PHE A 119 2.37 5.10 2.08
C PHE A 119 3.58 5.43 2.93
N HIS A 120 4.76 5.00 2.46
CA HIS A 120 6.04 5.37 3.05
C HIS A 120 7.08 5.74 1.98
N ASP A 121 7.57 6.97 2.02
CA ASP A 121 8.74 7.49 1.30
C ASP A 121 9.96 7.43 2.23
N SER A 122 10.57 6.25 2.30
CA SER A 122 11.48 5.86 3.40
C SER A 122 12.70 6.78 3.61
N ASN A 123 13.07 7.56 2.60
CA ASN A 123 14.19 8.50 2.64
C ASN A 123 13.83 9.91 2.14
N GLY A 124 12.54 10.19 1.94
CA GLY A 124 12.06 11.46 1.42
C GLY A 124 12.50 11.75 -0.02
N ALA A 125 13.01 10.78 -0.77
CA ALA A 125 13.48 11.02 -2.14
C ALA A 125 12.33 10.97 -3.16
N CYS A 126 11.27 10.21 -2.89
CA CYS A 126 10.11 10.17 -3.79
C CYS A 126 9.39 11.51 -3.82
N ARG A 127 9.28 12.21 -2.67
CA ARG A 127 8.67 13.54 -2.61
C ARG A 127 9.43 14.56 -3.47
N LEU A 128 10.75 14.42 -3.63
CA LEU A 128 11.57 15.36 -4.41
C LEU A 128 11.21 15.33 -5.90
N ILE A 129 10.73 14.20 -6.40
CA ILE A 129 10.38 14.02 -7.81
C ILE A 129 8.88 14.07 -8.08
N SER A 130 8.05 13.98 -7.02
CA SER A 130 6.60 13.88 -7.15
C SER A 130 5.82 15.03 -6.51
N CYS A 131 6.33 15.69 -5.45
CA CYS A 131 5.53 16.49 -4.52
C CYS A 131 5.75 18.02 -4.54
N GLY A 132 6.35 18.56 -5.60
CA GLY A 132 6.74 19.97 -5.64
C GLY A 132 7.53 20.39 -4.38
N SER A 133 7.23 21.55 -3.81
CA SER A 133 7.99 22.11 -2.69
C SER A 133 7.47 21.77 -1.29
N ARG A 134 6.20 21.35 -1.12
CA ARG A 134 5.61 21.11 0.22
C ARG A 134 4.61 19.94 0.31
N GLY A 135 4.45 19.14 -0.74
CA GLY A 135 3.67 17.91 -0.63
C GLY A 135 4.42 16.83 0.15
N MET A 136 3.68 15.85 0.67
CA MET A 136 4.24 14.68 1.34
C MET A 136 3.64 13.39 0.77
N LEU A 137 4.38 12.29 0.88
CA LEU A 137 3.89 10.95 0.55
C LEU A 137 3.73 10.06 1.78
N ASP A 138 4.45 10.36 2.87
CA ASP A 138 4.41 9.57 4.11
C ASP A 138 3.06 9.66 4.82
N ASP A 139 2.68 8.53 5.41
CA ASP A 139 1.49 8.36 6.27
C ASP A 139 0.17 8.73 5.59
N VAL A 140 0.18 8.79 4.25
CA VAL A 140 -1.04 8.95 3.46
C VAL A 140 -1.80 7.63 3.43
N GLU A 141 -3.08 7.69 3.75
CA GLU A 141 -3.94 6.51 3.89
C GLU A 141 -5.05 6.46 2.85
N PHE A 142 -5.31 5.26 2.32
CA PHE A 142 -6.49 4.96 1.51
C PHE A 142 -7.21 3.74 2.07
N LYS A 143 -8.46 3.90 2.50
CA LYS A 143 -9.25 2.81 3.09
C LYS A 143 -9.78 1.88 2.01
N TYR A 144 -9.77 0.57 2.26
CA TYR A 144 -10.25 -0.43 1.29
C TYR A 144 -11.72 -0.28 0.95
N ASN A 145 -12.53 0.25 1.87
CA ASN A 145 -13.96 0.46 1.64
C ASN A 145 -14.30 1.62 0.68
N THR A 146 -13.32 2.42 0.25
CA THR A 146 -13.51 3.46 -0.78
C THR A 146 -13.20 2.95 -2.20
N GLN A 147 -12.90 1.65 -2.34
CA GLN A 147 -12.57 1.02 -3.61
C GLN A 147 -13.70 1.18 -4.62
N ARG A 148 -13.33 1.64 -5.81
CA ARG A 148 -14.14 1.55 -7.03
C ARG A 148 -13.40 0.65 -8.01
N LYS A 149 -14.12 -0.31 -8.59
CA LYS A 149 -13.53 -1.19 -9.61
C LYS A 149 -13.16 -0.37 -10.85
N ILE A 150 -12.01 -0.67 -11.42
CA ILE A 150 -11.55 -0.09 -12.69
C ILE A 150 -11.19 -1.21 -13.66
N SER A 151 -11.53 -1.02 -14.94
CA SER A 151 -11.22 -2.00 -15.98
C SER A 151 -9.72 -1.94 -16.30
N PRO A 152 -8.99 -3.07 -16.23
CA PRO A 152 -7.59 -3.12 -16.62
C PRO A 152 -7.32 -2.61 -18.04
N GLU A 153 -8.26 -2.83 -18.97
CA GLU A 153 -8.12 -2.39 -20.35
C GLU A 153 -8.16 -0.87 -20.52
N ILE A 154 -8.80 -0.16 -19.59
CA ILE A 154 -8.77 1.31 -19.55
C ILE A 154 -7.41 1.77 -19.04
N VAL A 155 -6.95 1.20 -17.93
CA VAL A 155 -5.67 1.55 -17.29
C VAL A 155 -4.51 1.33 -18.26
N LYS A 156 -4.48 0.18 -18.96
CA LYS A 156 -3.43 -0.16 -19.94
C LYS A 156 -3.32 0.84 -21.11
N LYS A 157 -4.37 1.60 -21.40
CA LYS A 157 -4.39 2.59 -22.48
C LYS A 157 -3.86 3.97 -22.03
N SER A 158 -3.81 4.24 -20.72
CA SER A 158 -3.33 5.51 -20.16
C SER A 158 -1.86 5.79 -20.50
N ALA A 159 -1.50 7.07 -20.55
CA ALA A 159 -0.13 7.50 -20.78
C ALA A 159 0.79 7.10 -19.61
N ASP A 160 0.33 7.27 -18.37
CA ASP A 160 1.09 6.93 -17.17
C ASP A 160 1.40 5.43 -17.07
N PHE A 161 0.44 4.56 -17.38
CA PHE A 161 0.71 3.13 -17.43
C PHE A 161 1.78 2.78 -18.46
N LYS A 162 1.68 3.34 -19.67
CA LYS A 162 2.65 3.10 -20.75
C LYS A 162 4.04 3.58 -20.36
N ARG A 163 4.14 4.76 -19.73
CA ARG A 163 5.40 5.31 -19.20
C ARG A 163 5.97 4.41 -18.12
N ALA A 164 5.18 4.04 -17.11
CA ALA A 164 5.60 3.20 -15.99
C ALA A 164 6.12 1.82 -16.46
N ILE A 165 5.43 1.17 -17.40
CA ILE A 165 5.90 -0.10 -17.98
C ILE A 165 7.20 0.09 -18.77
N SER A 166 7.33 1.18 -19.53
CA SER A 166 8.53 1.46 -20.31
C SER A 166 9.76 1.72 -19.42
N GLU A 167 9.57 2.46 -18.33
CA GLU A 167 10.60 2.70 -17.31
C GLU A 167 11.00 1.39 -16.62
N TYR A 168 10.02 0.60 -16.17
CA TYR A 168 10.27 -0.68 -15.51
C TYR A 168 11.10 -1.65 -16.39
N LYS A 169 10.79 -1.71 -17.69
CA LYS A 169 11.52 -2.53 -18.67
C LYS A 169 12.94 -2.05 -18.96
N ARG A 170 13.26 -0.78 -18.71
CA ARG A 170 14.62 -0.24 -18.92
C ARG A 170 15.52 -0.45 -17.70
N SER A 171 14.94 -0.63 -16.52
CA SER A 171 15.65 -0.78 -15.26
C SER A 171 15.85 -2.23 -14.80
N ASN A 172 15.35 -3.21 -15.57
CA ASN A 172 15.52 -4.65 -15.34
C ASN A 172 15.92 -5.32 -16.64
#